data_AF-A0A3E0DJA4-F1
#
_entry.id   AF-A0A3E0DJA4-F1
#
_cell.length_a   1.000
_cell.length_b   1.000
_cell.length_c   1.000
_cell.angle_alpha   90.00
_cell.angle_beta   90.00
_cell.angle_gamma   90.00
#
_symmetry.space_group_name_H-M   'P 1'
#
loop_
_entity.id
_entity.type
_entity.pdbx_description
1 polymer ?
#
loop_
_entity_poly.entity_id
_entity_poly.type
_entity_poly.pdbx_seq_one_letter_code
_entity_poly.pdbx_strand_id
1 'polypeptide(L)'
;MSNTVFCKKYQKDMEALDRAPLPGAKGQEILQTVSKQAWQEWQLLQTMMINEKQLNLMLPESRKYVMEQMDKFFNNEPTDKVTGYVSPDDIVEL
;
A
#
# COMPACT_ATOMS: atom_id res chain seq x y z
N MET A 1 -12.59 -1.98 20.38
CA MET A 1 -13.57 -1.74 19.31
C MET A 1 -12.80 -1.64 18.03
N SER A 2 -13.01 -2.57 17.10
CA SER A 2 -12.36 -2.57 15.80
C SER A 2 -13.02 -1.49 14.94
N ASN A 3 -12.32 -0.39 14.71
CA ASN A 3 -12.77 0.62 13.75
C ASN A 3 -12.73 -0.03 12.35
N THR A 4 -13.80 0.12 11.59
CA THR A 4 -13.87 -0.32 10.20
C THR A 4 -13.69 0.86 9.26
N VAL A 5 -13.19 0.58 8.06
CA VAL A 5 -13.00 1.56 6.99
C VAL A 5 -13.45 0.95 5.67
N PHE A 6 -14.10 1.75 4.84
CA PHE A 6 -14.39 1.36 3.46
C PHE A 6 -13.08 1.41 2.65
N CYS A 7 -12.49 0.24 2.40
CA CYS A 7 -11.18 0.17 1.76
C CYS A 7 -11.30 0.41 0.26
N LYS A 8 -10.68 1.48 -0.25
CA LYS A 8 -10.71 1.81 -1.68
C LYS A 8 -10.06 0.74 -2.58
N LYS A 9 -9.08 0.00 -2.06
CA LYS A 9 -8.44 -1.12 -2.78
C LYS A 9 -9.41 -2.28 -2.99
N TYR A 10 -10.10 -2.73 -1.94
CA TYR A 10 -10.98 -3.92 -2.00
C TYR A 10 -12.46 -3.61 -2.19
N GLN A 11 -12.85 -2.33 -2.18
CA GLN A 11 -14.24 -1.87 -2.31
C GLN A 11 -15.19 -2.53 -1.30
N LYS A 12 -14.73 -2.74 -0.05
CA LYS A 12 -15.50 -3.33 1.05
C LYS A 12 -15.06 -2.79 2.40
N ASP A 13 -15.92 -2.91 3.41
CA ASP A 13 -15.60 -2.56 4.78
C ASP A 13 -14.62 -3.59 5.38
N MET A 14 -13.52 -3.09 5.93
CA MET A 14 -12.45 -3.90 6.52
C MET A 14 -11.89 -3.22 7.76
N GLU A 15 -11.00 -3.90 8.49
CA GLU A 15 -10.33 -3.33 9.65
C GLU A 15 -9.55 -2.06 9.26
N ALA A 16 -9.81 -0.97 9.97
CA ALA A 16 -9.13 0.31 9.79
C ALA A 16 -7.73 0.29 10.41
N LEU A 17 -6.91 1.25 10.01
CA LEU A 17 -5.63 1.51 10.65
C LEU A 17 -5.84 2.13 12.04
N ASP A 18 -4.98 1.75 12.99
CA ASP A 18 -5.03 2.30 14.36
C ASP A 18 -4.58 3.77 14.42
N ARG A 19 -3.71 4.19 13.47
CA ARG A 19 -3.19 5.56 13.36
C ARG A 19 -2.74 5.87 11.94
N ALA A 20 -2.68 7.15 11.60
CA ALA A 20 -2.16 7.60 10.31
C ALA A 20 -0.70 7.15 10.13
N PRO A 21 -0.35 6.47 9.02
CA PRO A 21 1.00 5.96 8.83
C PRO A 21 1.98 7.01 8.30
N LEU A 22 1.47 8.09 7.70
CA LEU A 22 2.26 9.20 7.16
C LEU A 22 1.85 10.51 7.84
N PRO A 23 2.74 11.50 7.93
CA PRO A 23 2.36 12.85 8.35
C PRO A 23 1.56 13.57 7.24
N GLY A 24 0.75 14.55 7.65
CA GLY A 24 0.02 15.43 6.74
C GLY A 24 -1.26 14.85 6.14
N ALA A 25 -1.80 15.53 5.13
CA ALA A 25 -3.08 15.19 4.52
C ALA A 25 -3.10 13.77 3.91
N LYS A 26 -1.97 13.31 3.37
CA LYS A 26 -1.88 11.97 2.78
C LYS A 26 -2.07 10.86 3.81
N GLY A 27 -1.51 11.02 5.01
CA GLY A 27 -1.70 10.05 6.09
C GLY A 27 -3.15 10.00 6.59
N GLN A 28 -3.84 11.14 6.59
CA GLN A 28 -5.26 11.20 6.91
C GLN A 28 -6.12 10.52 5.83
N GLU A 29 -5.82 10.74 4.54
CA GLU A 29 -6.48 10.04 3.43
C GLU A 29 -6.34 8.52 3.58
N ILE A 30 -5.12 8.04 3.83
CA ILE A 30 -4.85 6.61 4.00
C ILE A 30 -5.62 6.05 5.20
N LEU A 31 -5.60 6.74 6.34
CA LEU A 31 -6.35 6.34 7.54
C LEU A 31 -7.86 6.20 7.28
N GLN A 32 -8.42 7.04 6.41
CA GLN A 32 -9.86 7.09 6.12
C GLN A 32 -10.30 6.21 4.94
N THR A 33 -9.38 5.73 4.11
CA THR A 33 -9.73 5.03 2.86
C THR A 33 -9.01 3.71 2.64
N VAL A 34 -8.05 3.35 3.49
CA VAL A 34 -7.21 2.16 3.32
C VAL A 34 -7.34 1.26 4.55
N SER A 35 -7.61 -0.01 4.32
CA SER A 35 -7.64 -1.01 5.38
C SER A 35 -6.26 -1.37 5.89
N LYS A 36 -6.21 -1.89 7.12
CA LYS A 36 -5.00 -2.44 7.72
C LYS A 36 -4.34 -3.50 6.85
N GLN A 37 -5.13 -4.40 6.25
CA GLN A 37 -4.63 -5.41 5.31
C GLN A 37 -3.99 -4.77 4.07
N ALA A 38 -4.70 -3.85 3.40
CA ALA A 38 -4.17 -3.17 2.21
C ALA A 38 -2.86 -2.43 2.53
N TRP A 39 -2.77 -1.82 3.70
CA TRP A 39 -1.57 -1.13 4.14
C TRP A 39 -0.39 -2.09 4.36
N GLN A 40 -0.61 -3.24 5.01
CA GLN A 40 0.42 -4.25 5.21
C GLN A 40 0.96 -4.79 3.89
N GLU A 41 0.06 -5.07 2.94
CA GLU A 41 0.42 -5.50 1.59
C GLU A 41 1.26 -4.44 0.86
N TRP A 42 0.87 -3.17 0.97
CA TRP A 42 1.65 -2.07 0.43
C TRP A 42 3.05 -2.00 1.03
N GLN A 43 3.21 -2.19 2.35
CA GLN A 43 4.53 -2.15 2.99
C GLN A 43 5.45 -3.28 2.49
N LEU A 44 4.91 -4.47 2.25
CA LEU A 44 5.66 -5.58 1.66
C LEU A 44 6.12 -5.22 0.25
N LEU A 45 5.19 -4.73 -0.59
CA LEU A 45 5.50 -4.33 -1.96
C LEU A 45 6.51 -3.18 -2.01
N GLN A 46 6.37 -2.17 -1.15
CA GLN A 46 7.29 -1.05 -0.99
C GLN A 46 8.70 -1.54 -0.67
N THR A 47 8.84 -2.45 0.29
CA THR A 47 10.13 -3.00 0.71
C THR A 47 10.81 -3.74 -0.44
N MET A 48 10.05 -4.56 -1.19
CA MET A 48 10.56 -5.24 -2.38
C MET A 48 11.01 -4.25 -3.45
N MET A 49 10.19 -3.24 -3.77
CA MET A 49 10.56 -2.20 -4.75
C MET A 49 11.83 -1.44 -4.37
N ILE A 50 11.98 -1.10 -3.09
CA ILE A 50 13.18 -0.40 -2.59
C ILE A 50 14.42 -1.26 -2.81
N ASN A 51 14.34 -2.55 -2.50
CA ASN A 51 15.47 -3.46 -2.62
C ASN A 51 15.82 -3.76 -4.09
N GLU A 52 14.82 -4.12 -4.90
CA GLU A 52 15.04 -4.48 -6.31
C GLU A 52 15.58 -3.31 -7.14
N LYS A 53 15.04 -2.10 -6.90
CA LYS A 53 15.46 -0.90 -7.64
C LYS A 53 16.55 -0.10 -6.93
N GLN A 54 17.09 -0.63 -5.82
CA GLN A 54 18.10 0.02 -4.99
C GLN A 54 17.76 1.49 -4.67
N LEU A 55 16.49 1.73 -4.32
CA LEU A 55 15.98 3.09 -4.12
C LEU A 55 16.55 3.70 -2.84
N ASN A 56 17.06 4.93 -2.95
CA ASN A 56 17.50 5.68 -1.79
C ASN A 56 16.40 6.64 -1.33
N LEU A 57 15.69 6.30 -0.25
CA LEU A 57 14.60 7.13 0.30
C LEU A 57 15.05 8.52 0.82
N MET A 58 16.35 8.80 0.87
CA MET A 58 16.86 10.16 1.13
C MET A 58 16.70 11.06 -0.10
N LEU A 59 16.69 10.48 -1.31
CA LEU A 59 16.53 11.21 -2.55
C LEU A 59 15.05 11.55 -2.79
N PRO A 60 14.71 12.81 -3.13
CA PRO A 60 13.34 13.22 -3.39
C PRO A 60 12.70 12.46 -4.57
N GLU A 61 13.48 12.16 -5.61
CA GLU A 61 13.02 11.38 -6.78
C GLU A 61 12.58 9.96 -6.38
N SER A 62 13.36 9.26 -5.56
CA SER A 62 13.00 7.92 -5.08
C SER A 62 11.75 7.95 -4.20
N ARG A 63 11.61 8.96 -3.32
CA ARG A 63 10.38 9.14 -2.54
C ARG A 63 9.17 9.39 -3.43
N LYS A 64 9.32 10.24 -4.45
CA LYS A 64 8.26 10.53 -5.42
C LYS A 64 7.83 9.27 -6.15
N TYR A 65 8.78 8.49 -6.66
CA TYR A 65 8.50 7.19 -7.29
C TYR A 65 7.73 6.26 -6.35
N VAL A 66 8.18 6.09 -5.09
CA VAL A 66 7.50 5.21 -4.13
C VAL A 66 6.07 5.70 -3.82
N MET A 67 5.86 7.02 -3.72
CA MET A 67 4.52 7.59 -3.53
C MET A 67 3.62 7.39 -4.74
N GLU A 68 4.14 7.54 -5.96
CA GLU A 68 3.38 7.26 -7.19
C GLU A 68 2.96 5.79 -7.27
N GLN A 69 3.84 4.86 -6.89
CA GLN A 69 3.51 3.43 -6.84
C GLN A 69 2.49 3.11 -5.74
N MET A 70 2.52 3.83 -4.61
CA MET A 70 1.55 3.70 -3.54
C MET A 70 0.15 4.07 -4.03
N ASP A 71 0.04 5.21 -4.71
CA ASP A 71 -1.23 5.69 -5.25
C ASP A 71 -1.80 4.71 -6.26
N LYS A 72 -0.96 4.21 -7.17
CA LYS A 72 -1.36 3.17 -8.12
C LYS A 72 -1.85 1.90 -7.41
N PHE A 73 -1.11 1.42 -6.40
CA PHE A 73 -1.45 0.21 -5.66
C PHE A 73 -2.83 0.28 -5.00
N PHE A 74 -3.16 1.41 -4.38
CA PHE A 74 -4.44 1.58 -3.71
C PHE A 74 -5.58 1.94 -4.67
N ASN A 75 -5.30 2.47 -5.85
CA ASN A 75 -6.30 2.77 -6.89
C ASN A 75 -6.56 1.56 -7.82
N ASN A 76 -5.96 0.40 -7.55
CA ASN A 76 -6.00 -0.78 -8.43
C ASN A 76 -5.46 -0.52 -9.84
N GLU A 77 -4.52 0.42 -9.95
CA GLU A 77 -3.78 0.68 -11.18
C GLU A 77 -2.55 -0.22 -11.26
N PRO A 78 -2.04 -0.51 -12.48
CA PRO A 78 -0.82 -1.30 -12.63
C PRO A 78 0.36 -0.60 -11.96
N THR A 79 0.86 -1.19 -10.87
CA THR A 79 2.15 -0.83 -10.28
C THR A 79 3.28 -1.37 -11.14
N ASP A 80 4.47 -0.77 -11.03
CA ASP A 80 5.67 -1.35 -11.63
C ASP A 80 5.80 -2.80 -11.13
N LYS A 81 5.90 -3.73 -12.09
CA LYS A 81 5.94 -5.17 -11.80
C LYS A 81 7.20 -5.47 -11.01
N VAL A 82 7.07 -5.52 -9.69
CA VAL A 82 7.92 -6.37 -8.86
C VAL A 82 7.59 -7.79 -9.29
N THR A 83 8.58 -8.49 -9.83
CA THR A 83 8.34 -9.80 -10.44
C THR A 83 7.98 -10.79 -9.34
N GLY A 84 6.69 -11.18 -9.24
CA GLY A 84 6.25 -12.24 -8.32
C GLY A 84 5.37 -11.83 -7.13
N TYR A 85 4.70 -10.67 -7.13
CA TYR A 85 3.67 -10.40 -6.12
C TYR A 85 2.40 -11.21 -6.42
N VAL A 86 2.27 -12.34 -5.73
CA VAL A 86 1.06 -13.18 -5.68
C VAL A 86 0.25 -12.68 -4.47
N SER A 87 -1.01 -12.30 -4.68
CA SER A 87 -1.90 -11.96 -3.55
C SER A 87 -2.00 -13.18 -2.63
N PRO A 88 -2.07 -13.03 -1.29
CA PRO A 88 -2.36 -14.18 -0.42
C PRO A 88 -3.65 -14.91 -0.80
N ASP A 89 -4.60 -14.21 -1.43
CA ASP A 89 -5.85 -14.78 -1.98
C ASP A 89 -5.63 -15.61 -3.27
N ASP A 90 -4.52 -15.40 -4.00
CA ASP A 90 -4.16 -16.16 -5.21
C ASP A 90 -3.41 -17.47 -4.88
N ILE A 91 -3.07 -17.71 -3.61
CA ILE A 91 -2.39 -18.94 -3.13
C ILE A 91 -3.41 -20.06 -2.81
N VAL A 92 -4.72 -19.84 -3.05
CA VAL A 92 -5.79 -20.79 -2.68
C VAL A 92 -5.95 -21.97 -3.66
N GLU A 93 -5.07 -22.16 -4.64
CA GLU A 93 -5.02 -23.39 -5.45
C GLU A 93 -3.60 -23.97 -5.53
N LEU A 94 -3.18 -24.70 -4.48
CA LEU A 94 -2.27 -25.85 -4.56
C LEU A 94 -2.61 -26.88 -3.47
#